data_AF-A0A261DBA9-F1
#
_entry.id   AF-A0A261DBA9-F1
#
_cell.length_a   1.000
_cell.length_b   1.000
_cell.length_c   1.000
_cell.angle_alpha   90.00
_cell.angle_beta   90.00
_cell.angle_gamma   90.00
#
_symmetry.space_group_name_H-M   'P 1'
#
loop_
_entity.id
_entity.type
_entity.pdbx_description
1 polymer ?
#
loop_
_entity_poly.entity_id
_entity_poly.type
_entity_poly.pdbx_seq_one_letter_code
_entity_poly.pdbx_strand_id
1 'polypeptide(L)'
;MNIFVTNNCPIISAQALDNKRVVKMVLETAQLLSTAIFINSGVTYQHIYKPTHMKHPCTIWAALNIGNWDWLFQHFLALCEEYSFRYNKKHATTRLLPYLLEHRADIQDGIITPFANCTKSESMQVDFKHISDPCEAYRKYLNAKWHHDKLPPKWINREPPLWYNPLFLIN
;
A
#
# COMPACT_ATOMS: atom_id res chain seq x y z
N MET A 1 -0.66 -3.20 8.92
CA MET A 1 -0.94 -2.62 7.59
C MET A 1 0.37 -2.58 6.81
N ASN A 2 0.37 -2.59 5.48
CA ASN A 2 1.60 -2.40 4.70
C ASN A 2 1.25 -1.60 3.45
N ILE A 3 2.13 -0.73 2.99
CA ILE A 3 1.94 -0.04 1.70
C ILE A 3 2.57 -0.80 0.52
N PHE A 4 3.29 -1.89 0.80
CA PHE A 4 3.93 -2.77 -0.18
C PHE A 4 4.67 -2.00 -1.29
N VAL A 5 5.43 -0.98 -0.90
CA VAL A 5 6.25 -0.20 -1.82
C VAL A 5 7.40 -1.06 -2.32
N THR A 6 7.27 -1.59 -3.53
CA THR A 6 8.31 -2.44 -4.17
C THR A 6 9.08 -1.68 -5.24
N ASN A 7 8.65 -0.47 -5.57
CA ASN A 7 9.26 0.45 -6.51
C ASN A 7 8.86 1.89 -6.14
N ASN A 8 9.76 2.85 -6.37
CA ASN A 8 9.48 4.28 -6.18
C ASN A 8 8.32 4.76 -7.06
N CYS A 9 8.05 4.11 -8.20
CA CYS A 9 6.85 4.33 -8.99
C CYS A 9 5.64 3.64 -8.32
N PRO A 10 4.59 4.38 -7.92
CA PRO A 10 3.41 3.81 -7.28
C PRO A 10 2.64 2.84 -8.19
N ILE A 11 2.70 3.07 -9.51
CA ILE A 11 2.07 2.22 -10.53
C ILE A 11 2.75 0.85 -10.58
N ILE A 12 4.09 0.83 -10.69
CA ILE A 12 4.86 -0.42 -10.70
C ILE A 12 4.65 -1.20 -9.40
N SER A 13 4.62 -0.50 -8.25
CA SER A 13 4.32 -1.13 -6.96
C SER A 13 2.94 -1.79 -6.93
N ALA A 14 1.91 -1.14 -7.48
CA ALA A 14 0.55 -1.69 -7.52
C ALA A 14 0.45 -2.92 -8.43
N GLN A 15 1.05 -2.84 -9.62
CA GLN A 15 1.05 -3.93 -10.62
C GLN A 15 1.78 -5.18 -10.11
N ALA A 16 2.81 -5.01 -9.27
CA ALA A 16 3.56 -6.13 -8.71
C ALA A 16 2.77 -6.98 -7.70
N LEU A 17 1.69 -6.45 -7.10
CA LEU A 17 0.88 -7.22 -6.15
C LEU A 17 0.14 -8.37 -6.84
N ASP A 18 0.09 -9.52 -6.19
CA ASP A 18 -0.74 -10.63 -6.65
C ASP A 18 -2.23 -10.33 -6.45
N ASN A 19 -3.08 -11.13 -7.09
CA ASN A 19 -4.53 -11.03 -7.07
C ASN A 19 -5.12 -10.92 -5.66
N LYS A 20 -4.58 -11.64 -4.67
CA LYS A 20 -5.09 -11.58 -3.29
C LYS A 20 -4.83 -10.20 -2.67
N ARG A 21 -3.63 -9.66 -2.89
CA ARG A 21 -3.17 -8.41 -2.26
C ARG A 21 -3.73 -7.19 -2.97
N VAL A 22 -3.79 -7.17 -4.31
CA VAL A 22 -4.33 -6.01 -5.04
C VAL A 22 -5.76 -5.68 -4.60
N VAL A 23 -6.63 -6.69 -4.42
CA VAL A 23 -8.00 -6.50 -3.94
C VAL A 23 -8.02 -5.87 -2.53
N LYS A 24 -7.26 -6.49 -1.61
CA LYS A 24 -7.21 -6.07 -0.20
C LYS A 24 -6.61 -4.66 -0.05
N MET A 25 -5.59 -4.35 -0.85
CA MET A 25 -4.82 -3.12 -0.72
C MET A 25 -5.57 -1.87 -1.16
N VAL A 26 -6.58 -1.98 -2.02
CA VAL A 26 -7.44 -0.83 -2.34
C VAL A 26 -8.12 -0.29 -1.08
N LEU A 27 -8.74 -1.17 -0.28
CA LEU A 27 -9.41 -0.80 0.97
C LEU A 27 -8.41 -0.27 2.00
N GLU A 28 -7.34 -1.02 2.24
CA GLU A 28 -6.34 -0.73 3.26
C GLU A 28 -5.60 0.59 3.00
N THR A 29 -5.28 0.90 1.74
CA THR A 29 -4.63 2.17 1.36
C THR A 29 -5.56 3.36 1.58
N ALA A 30 -6.83 3.25 1.20
CA ALA A 30 -7.82 4.30 1.44
C ALA A 30 -8.05 4.55 2.94
N GLN A 31 -7.97 3.52 3.79
CA GLN A 31 -8.04 3.66 5.24
C GLN A 31 -6.83 4.45 5.80
N LEU A 32 -5.62 4.19 5.30
CA LEU A 32 -4.43 4.97 5.65
C LEU A 32 -4.57 6.44 5.23
N LEU A 33 -4.99 6.70 3.98
CA LEU A 33 -5.22 8.05 3.46
C LEU A 33 -6.29 8.82 4.26
N SER A 34 -7.41 8.16 4.57
CA SER A 34 -8.49 8.76 5.38
C SER A 34 -8.02 9.09 6.79
N THR A 35 -7.20 8.21 7.38
CA THR A 35 -6.64 8.44 8.73
C THR A 35 -5.63 9.57 8.73
N ALA A 36 -4.81 9.69 7.67
CA ALA A 36 -3.87 10.79 7.51
C ALA A 36 -4.58 12.16 7.41
N ILE A 37 -5.68 12.23 6.66
CA ILE A 37 -6.56 13.41 6.62
C ILE A 37 -7.10 13.73 8.01
N PHE A 38 -7.64 12.75 8.72
CA PHE A 38 -8.17 12.96 10.07
C PHE A 38 -7.14 13.57 11.03
N ILE A 39 -5.90 13.04 11.01
CA ILE A 39 -4.82 13.51 11.86
C ILE A 39 -4.49 15.00 11.59
N ASN A 40 -4.55 15.44 10.34
CA ASN A 40 -4.13 16.79 9.94
C ASN A 40 -5.26 17.82 9.95
N SER A 41 -6.50 17.41 9.67
CA SER A 41 -7.62 18.33 9.43
C SER A 41 -8.62 18.41 10.59
N GLY A 42 -8.67 17.39 11.46
CA GLY A 42 -9.73 17.24 12.46
C GLY A 42 -11.14 17.03 11.87
N VAL A 43 -11.26 16.81 10.55
CA VAL A 43 -12.54 16.69 9.82
C VAL A 43 -13.34 15.46 10.26
N THR A 44 -14.68 15.60 10.21
CA THR A 44 -15.64 14.54 10.50
C THR A 44 -15.80 13.54 9.35
N TYR A 45 -15.90 12.25 9.69
CA TYR A 45 -15.79 11.10 8.77
C TYR A 45 -16.99 10.83 7.86
N GLN A 46 -17.77 11.84 7.49
CA GLN A 46 -19.04 11.60 6.78
C GLN A 46 -18.82 10.96 5.40
N HIS A 47 -17.67 11.21 4.76
CA HIS A 47 -17.43 10.80 3.37
C HIS A 47 -16.11 10.05 3.13
N ILE A 48 -15.33 9.77 4.18
CA ILE A 48 -14.10 8.96 4.13
C ILE A 48 -14.14 7.86 5.20
N TYR A 49 -13.16 6.95 5.23
CA TYR A 49 -13.15 5.92 6.27
C TYR A 49 -12.88 6.51 7.65
N LYS A 50 -13.49 5.92 8.69
CA LYS A 50 -13.16 6.23 10.08
C LYS A 50 -11.68 5.94 10.36
N PRO A 51 -11.03 6.69 11.28
CA PRO A 51 -9.62 6.56 11.56
C PRO A 51 -9.33 5.15 12.06
N THR A 52 -8.23 4.60 11.59
CA THR A 52 -7.80 3.28 11.97
C THR A 52 -6.29 3.22 11.91
N HIS A 53 -5.68 2.35 12.73
CA HIS A 53 -4.22 2.18 12.73
C HIS A 53 -3.44 3.51 12.89
N MET A 54 -3.94 4.48 13.65
CA MET A 54 -3.35 5.83 13.78
C MET A 54 -1.86 5.82 14.17
N LYS A 55 -1.46 4.87 15.02
CA LYS A 55 -0.06 4.71 15.49
C LYS A 55 0.79 3.82 14.60
N HIS A 56 0.24 3.30 13.50
CA HIS A 56 0.97 2.41 12.61
C HIS A 56 1.99 3.20 11.79
N PRO A 57 3.23 2.70 11.57
CA PRO A 57 4.28 3.47 10.89
C PRO A 57 3.88 3.98 9.51
N CYS A 58 3.17 3.19 8.71
CA CYS A 58 2.64 3.66 7.41
C CYS A 58 1.63 4.81 7.53
N THR A 59 0.80 4.83 8.59
CA THR A 59 -0.15 5.93 8.82
C THR A 59 0.60 7.20 9.21
N ILE A 60 1.57 7.07 10.12
CA ILE A 60 2.42 8.18 10.56
C ILE A 60 3.18 8.75 9.36
N TRP A 61 3.75 7.88 8.51
CA TRP A 61 4.44 8.30 7.29
C TRP A 61 3.49 9.04 6.32
N ALA A 62 2.31 8.48 6.05
CA ALA A 62 1.33 9.10 5.15
C ALA A 62 0.78 10.44 5.70
N ALA A 63 0.68 10.58 7.02
CA ALA A 63 0.19 11.79 7.68
C ALA A 63 1.26 12.88 7.84
N LEU A 64 2.54 12.55 7.64
CA LEU A 64 3.67 13.44 7.95
C LEU A 64 3.71 14.68 7.06
N ASN A 65 3.49 14.52 5.76
CA ASN A 65 3.47 15.61 4.80
C ASN A 65 2.78 15.21 3.50
N ILE A 66 2.52 16.20 2.66
CA ILE A 66 1.80 16.06 1.40
C ILE A 66 2.54 15.19 0.39
N GLY A 67 3.88 15.24 0.32
CA GLY A 67 4.67 14.39 -0.57
C GLY A 67 4.49 12.89 -0.30
N ASN A 68 4.42 12.49 0.97
CA ASN A 68 4.13 11.11 1.35
C ASN A 68 2.68 10.73 1.04
N TRP A 69 1.74 11.61 1.37
CA TRP A 69 0.31 11.39 1.12
C TRP A 69 0.02 11.25 -0.37
N ASP A 70 0.59 12.12 -1.21
CA ASP A 70 0.42 12.12 -2.67
C ASP A 70 0.94 10.83 -3.29
N TRP A 71 2.12 10.35 -2.85
CA TRP A 71 2.63 9.07 -3.33
C TRP A 71 1.65 7.93 -3.00
N LEU A 72 1.12 7.92 -1.77
CA LEU A 72 0.16 6.90 -1.34
C LEU A 72 -1.18 7.03 -2.09
N PHE A 73 -1.62 8.25 -2.40
CA PHE A 73 -2.82 8.51 -3.17
C PHE A 73 -2.65 8.06 -4.64
N GLN A 74 -1.50 8.32 -5.26
CA GLN A 74 -1.16 7.79 -6.57
C GLN A 74 -1.09 6.26 -6.56
N HIS A 75 -0.55 5.66 -5.49
CA HIS A 75 -0.57 4.20 -5.32
C HIS A 75 -2.00 3.66 -5.18
N PHE A 76 -2.87 4.35 -4.44
CA PHE A 76 -4.30 4.01 -4.35
C PHE A 76 -5.01 4.07 -5.71
N LEU A 77 -4.77 5.11 -6.51
CA LEU A 77 -5.27 5.22 -7.88
C LEU A 77 -4.81 4.02 -8.73
N ALA A 78 -3.51 3.73 -8.72
CA ALA A 78 -2.94 2.62 -9.45
C ALA A 78 -3.49 1.25 -9.00
N LEU A 79 -3.75 1.06 -7.70
CA LEU A 79 -4.39 -0.15 -7.19
C LEU A 79 -5.84 -0.28 -7.68
N CYS A 80 -6.58 0.82 -7.77
CA CYS A 80 -7.95 0.83 -8.30
C CYS A 80 -7.99 0.50 -9.80
N GLU A 81 -7.07 1.07 -10.57
CA GLU A 81 -6.89 0.78 -12.00
C GLU A 81 -6.48 -0.67 -12.22
N GLU A 82 -5.50 -1.16 -11.45
CA GLU A 82 -5.03 -2.54 -11.54
C GLU A 82 -6.14 -3.53 -11.16
N TYR A 83 -6.92 -3.27 -10.10
CA TYR A 83 -8.10 -4.07 -9.79
C TYR A 83 -9.08 -4.11 -10.97
N SER A 84 -9.35 -2.94 -11.57
CA SER A 84 -10.29 -2.85 -12.69
C SER A 84 -9.79 -3.61 -13.92
N PHE A 85 -8.50 -3.50 -14.22
CA PHE A 85 -7.83 -4.23 -15.29
C PHE A 85 -7.89 -5.76 -15.11
N ARG A 86 -7.68 -6.25 -13.88
CA ARG A 86 -7.68 -7.70 -13.60
C ARG A 86 -9.07 -8.32 -13.56
N TYR A 87 -10.07 -7.59 -13.09
CA TYR A 87 -11.39 -8.17 -12.79
C TYR A 87 -12.53 -7.62 -13.63
N ASN A 88 -12.27 -6.63 -14.49
CA ASN A 88 -13.27 -5.89 -15.25
C ASN A 88 -14.42 -5.37 -14.36
N LYS A 89 -14.07 -4.90 -13.16
CA LYS A 89 -14.98 -4.42 -12.12
C LYS A 89 -14.38 -3.20 -11.43
N LYS A 90 -15.22 -2.30 -10.94
CA LYS A 90 -14.78 -1.16 -10.12
C LYS A 90 -14.82 -1.53 -8.64
N HIS A 91 -13.70 -1.36 -7.93
CA HIS A 91 -13.67 -1.61 -6.49
C HIS A 91 -14.53 -0.58 -5.75
N ALA A 92 -15.36 -1.00 -4.80
CA ALA A 92 -16.34 -0.13 -4.13
C ALA A 92 -15.72 1.10 -3.44
N THR A 93 -14.48 0.97 -2.94
CA THR A 93 -13.72 2.05 -2.29
C THR A 93 -13.35 3.22 -3.21
N THR A 94 -13.37 3.02 -4.54
CA THR A 94 -13.13 4.11 -5.51
C THR A 94 -14.10 5.29 -5.35
N ARG A 95 -15.27 5.08 -4.72
CA ARG A 95 -16.22 6.15 -4.37
C ARG A 95 -15.63 7.23 -3.46
N LEU A 96 -14.54 6.93 -2.75
CA LEU A 96 -13.88 7.87 -1.83
C LEU A 96 -12.94 8.85 -2.54
N LEU A 97 -12.59 8.60 -3.81
CA LEU A 97 -11.63 9.42 -4.57
C LEU A 97 -11.89 10.93 -4.51
N PRO A 98 -13.10 11.45 -4.80
CA PRO A 98 -13.33 12.89 -4.77
C PRO A 98 -13.10 13.48 -3.37
N TYR A 99 -13.55 12.79 -2.32
CA TYR A 99 -13.43 13.26 -0.94
C TYR A 99 -11.99 13.20 -0.43
N LEU A 100 -11.23 12.16 -0.80
CA LEU A 100 -9.81 12.09 -0.45
C LEU A 100 -9.03 13.25 -1.10
N LEU A 101 -9.37 13.60 -2.35
CA LEU A 101 -8.71 14.69 -3.07
C LEU A 101 -9.10 16.07 -2.54
N GLU A 102 -10.35 16.26 -2.12
CA GLU A 102 -10.84 17.50 -1.48
C GLU A 102 -10.00 17.87 -0.25
N HIS A 103 -9.67 16.88 0.58
CA HIS A 103 -8.88 17.06 1.80
C HIS A 103 -7.36 17.02 1.60
N ARG A 104 -6.90 16.96 0.35
CA ARG A 104 -5.46 16.99 0.04
C ARG A 104 -4.80 18.25 0.62
N ALA A 105 -5.49 19.40 0.53
CA ALA A 105 -4.98 20.68 1.01
C ALA A 105 -4.83 20.76 2.54
N ASP A 106 -5.44 19.84 3.28
CA ASP A 106 -5.35 19.82 4.74
C ASP A 106 -4.05 19.15 5.24
N ILE A 107 -3.33 18.43 4.39
CA ILE A 107 -2.08 17.77 4.76
C ILE A 107 -0.94 18.80 4.76
N GLN A 108 -0.12 18.76 5.82
CA GLN A 108 1.04 19.65 5.95
C GLN A 108 1.96 19.58 4.71
N ASP A 109 2.44 20.74 4.25
CA ASP A 109 3.37 20.81 3.13
C ASP A 109 4.70 20.09 3.42
N GLY A 110 5.35 19.60 2.36
CA GLY A 110 6.63 18.91 2.45
C GLY A 110 6.89 17.93 1.32
N ILE A 111 8.15 17.50 1.22
CA ILE A 111 8.61 16.53 0.22
C ILE A 111 8.51 15.10 0.74
N ILE A 112 8.48 14.14 -0.20
CA ILE A 112 8.49 12.71 0.13
C ILE A 112 9.69 12.36 1.03
N THR A 113 9.44 11.61 2.09
CA THR A 113 10.46 11.09 3.02
C THR A 113 10.64 9.59 2.82
N PRO A 114 11.74 8.98 3.32
CA PRO A 114 11.95 7.54 3.20
C PRO A 114 10.72 6.73 3.63
N PHE A 115 10.36 5.72 2.84
CA PHE A 115 9.15 4.92 3.08
C PHE A 115 9.23 4.17 4.42
N ALA A 116 8.08 4.07 5.10
CA ALA A 116 7.97 3.24 6.29
C ALA A 116 8.24 1.76 5.95
N ASN A 117 9.26 1.18 6.58
CA ASN A 117 9.57 -0.25 6.44
C ASN A 117 8.83 -1.09 7.50
N CYS A 118 7.76 -1.76 7.09
CA CYS A 118 6.95 -2.64 7.96
C CYS A 118 7.07 -4.14 7.59
N THR A 119 8.25 -4.58 7.16
CA THR A 119 8.50 -5.94 6.65
C THR A 119 8.96 -6.93 7.73
N LYS A 120 8.29 -6.92 8.90
CA LYS A 120 8.44 -7.93 9.95
C LYS A 120 7.14 -8.73 10.08
N SER A 121 7.25 -10.05 10.23
CA SER A 121 6.11 -10.91 10.51
C SER A 121 6.54 -12.08 11.38
N GLU A 122 6.00 -12.15 12.58
CA GLU A 122 6.27 -13.25 13.52
C GLU A 122 5.66 -14.57 13.04
N SER A 123 4.46 -14.52 12.45
CA SER A 123 3.78 -15.71 11.92
C SER A 123 4.54 -16.39 10.77
N MET A 124 5.27 -15.60 9.98
CA MET A 124 6.12 -16.11 8.89
C MET A 124 7.59 -16.23 9.31
N GLN A 125 7.93 -15.85 10.55
CA GLN A 125 9.29 -15.83 11.08
C GLN A 125 10.29 -15.04 10.20
N VAL A 126 9.89 -13.86 9.72
CA VAL A 126 10.76 -12.98 8.90
C VAL A 126 10.89 -11.59 9.51
N ASP A 127 12.09 -11.00 9.38
CA ASP A 127 12.35 -9.59 9.70
C ASP A 127 13.32 -8.97 8.69
N PHE A 128 12.78 -8.22 7.73
CA PHE A 128 13.55 -7.49 6.73
C PHE A 128 13.70 -5.99 7.06
N LYS A 129 13.39 -5.55 8.29
CA LYS A 129 13.50 -4.14 8.68
C LYS A 129 14.94 -3.62 8.72
N HIS A 130 15.91 -4.52 8.76
CA HIS A 130 17.33 -4.21 8.71
C HIS A 130 17.81 -3.77 7.32
N ILE A 131 17.01 -4.02 6.27
CA ILE A 131 17.34 -3.63 4.90
C ILE A 131 17.08 -2.14 4.73
N SER A 132 18.11 -1.42 4.27
CA SER A 132 18.10 0.05 4.15
C SER A 132 17.18 0.56 3.05
N ASP A 133 17.11 -0.13 1.91
CA ASP A 133 16.15 0.17 0.84
C ASP A 133 14.79 -0.49 1.15
N PRO A 134 13.73 0.30 1.46
CA PRO A 134 12.41 -0.26 1.72
C PRO A 134 11.85 -1.02 0.50
N CYS A 135 12.20 -0.62 -0.73
CA CYS A 135 11.73 -1.32 -1.92
C CYS A 135 12.26 -2.76 -1.96
N GLU A 136 13.55 -2.95 -1.71
CA GLU A 136 14.15 -4.28 -1.60
C GLU A 136 13.53 -5.10 -0.44
N ALA A 137 13.37 -4.47 0.72
CA ALA A 137 12.76 -5.10 1.90
C ALA A 137 11.37 -5.64 1.57
N TYR A 138 10.54 -4.83 0.89
CA TYR A 138 9.18 -5.22 0.52
C TYR A 138 9.13 -6.30 -0.57
N ARG A 139 10.07 -6.33 -1.52
CA ARG A 139 10.18 -7.42 -2.51
C ARG A 139 10.50 -8.76 -1.83
N LYS A 140 11.46 -8.78 -0.90
CA LYS A 140 11.77 -9.97 -0.08
C LYS A 140 10.58 -10.37 0.78
N TYR A 141 9.93 -9.39 1.42
CA TYR A 141 8.75 -9.64 2.24
C TYR A 141 7.60 -10.24 1.43
N LEU A 142 7.30 -9.73 0.23
CA LEU A 142 6.26 -10.29 -0.63
C LEU A 142 6.58 -11.71 -1.09
N ASN A 143 7.83 -12.00 -1.47
CA ASN A 143 8.26 -13.36 -1.78
C ASN A 143 8.04 -14.31 -0.58
N ALA A 144 8.45 -13.91 0.64
CA ALA A 144 8.17 -14.68 1.85
C ALA A 144 6.67 -14.88 2.06
N LYS A 145 5.84 -13.84 1.85
CA LYS A 145 4.39 -13.95 1.96
C LYS A 145 3.79 -14.90 0.91
N TRP A 146 4.29 -14.89 -0.31
CA TRP A 146 3.79 -15.76 -1.39
C TRP A 146 4.18 -17.22 -1.16
N HIS A 147 5.40 -17.47 -0.66
CA HIS A 147 5.83 -18.80 -0.25
C HIS A 147 4.99 -19.34 0.92
N HIS A 148 4.60 -18.47 1.86
CA HIS A 148 3.77 -18.87 3.00
C HIS A 148 2.26 -18.97 2.69
N ASP A 149 1.79 -18.40 1.57
CA ASP A 149 0.38 -18.49 1.20
C ASP A 149 0.01 -19.93 0.80
N LYS A 150 -1.18 -20.39 1.21
CA LYS A 150 -1.68 -21.74 0.87
C LYS A 150 -1.80 -22.01 -0.63
N LEU A 151 -1.98 -20.95 -1.42
CA LEU A 151 -2.12 -21.02 -2.87
C LEU A 151 -1.01 -20.18 -3.50
N PRO A 152 -0.45 -20.62 -4.64
CA PRO A 152 0.54 -19.82 -5.35
C PRO A 152 -0.05 -18.47 -5.79
N PRO A 153 0.76 -17.40 -5.79
CA PRO A 153 0.29 -16.10 -6.23
C PRO A 153 -0.06 -16.13 -7.72
N LYS A 154 -1.02 -15.28 -8.10
CA LYS A 154 -1.48 -15.13 -9.49
C LYS A 154 -1.58 -13.67 -9.84
N TRP A 155 -1.39 -13.36 -11.11
CA TRP A 155 -1.56 -12.04 -11.70
C TRP A 155 -2.49 -12.20 -12.91
N ILE A 156 -3.80 -11.96 -12.73
CA ILE A 156 -4.73 -12.07 -13.88
C ILE A 156 -4.36 -10.98 -14.89
N ASN A 157 -4.30 -11.34 -16.17
CA ASN A 157 -3.98 -10.45 -17.29
C ASN A 157 -2.60 -9.76 -17.19
N ARG A 158 -1.71 -10.24 -16.30
CA ARG A 158 -0.37 -9.67 -16.07
C ARG A 158 0.64 -10.78 -15.81
N GLU A 159 1.88 -10.51 -16.21
CA GLU A 159 3.01 -11.32 -15.77
C GLU A 159 3.39 -11.01 -14.31
N PRO A 160 3.95 -11.98 -13.57
CA PRO A 160 4.54 -11.71 -12.27
C PRO A 160 5.69 -10.69 -12.37
N PRO A 161 6.00 -9.95 -11.29
CA PRO A 161 7.16 -9.07 -11.30
C PRO A 161 8.46 -9.87 -11.47
N LEU A 162 9.47 -9.29 -12.14
CA LEU A 162 10.74 -9.98 -12.46
C LEU A 162 11.50 -10.52 -11.24
N TRP A 163 11.27 -9.94 -10.06
CA TRP A 163 11.88 -10.35 -8.79
C TRP A 163 11.06 -11.41 -8.04
N TYR A 164 9.93 -11.86 -8.59
CA TYR A 164 9.20 -13.01 -8.06
C TYR A 164 10.09 -14.26 -8.14
N ASN A 165 10.33 -14.89 -7.00
CA ASN A 165 11.11 -16.11 -6.89
C ASN A 165 10.24 -17.23 -6.30
N PRO A 166 9.79 -18.21 -7.11
CA PRO A 166 9.00 -19.34 -6.61
C PRO A 166 9.81 -20.28 -5.70
N LEU A 167 11.15 -20.19 -5.73
CA LEU A 167 12.08 -20.97 -4.91
C LEU A 167 12.64 -20.14 -3.73
N PHE A 168 11.92 -19.10 -3.30
CA PHE A 168 12.38 -18.22 -2.24
C PHE A 168 12.56 -18.99 -0.92
N LEU A 169 13.81 -19.08 -0.44
CA LEU A 169 14.14 -19.67 0.85
C LEU A 169 14.03 -18.61 1.95
N ILE A 170 13.25 -18.92 2.98
CA ILE A 170 13.19 -18.13 4.21
C ILE A 170 14.33 -18.66 5.10
N ASN A 171 15.47 -17.97 5.10
CA ASN A 171 16.55 -18.22 6.07
C ASN A 171 16.31 -17.43 7.35
#